data_AF-A0A1Y0IEH4-F1
#
_entry.id   AF-A0A1Y0IEH4-F1
#
_cell.length_a   1.000
_cell.length_b   1.000
_cell.length_c   1.000
_cell.angle_alpha   90.00
_cell.angle_beta   90.00
_cell.angle_gamma   90.00
#
_symmetry.space_group_name_H-M   'P 1'
#
loop_
_entity.id
_entity.type
_entity.pdbx_description
1 polymer ?
#
loop_
_entity_poly.entity_id
_entity_poly.type
_entity_poly.pdbx_seq_one_letter_code
_entity_poly.pdbx_strand_id
1 'polypeptide(L)'
;MNRPILCAAILALTLSPLSHGGKLYKIVDKDGNVTFSQFPPSPQETTEGTQVEEKKTRGQGETAISVKGLVKYCGDIALPSEEKRGDYFYADVSNRLESWERQLEYKEQRLQNKQASYTQSAKYSGYYGSSSSRSQSMVEGSQEIGQELRDLRCAISWAKSQHRASVDSRIDAQNEMGRLQQNLRDIELKRAHHCGQEPEYNPSDSQNAYLRSRWQECSREYRADIRRLERMIRQESRKLERY
;
A
#
# COMPACT_ATOMS: atom_id res chain seq x y z
N MET A 1 -43.10 5.00 -35.34
CA MET A 1 -42.14 4.11 -36.06
C MET A 1 -40.72 4.59 -35.76
N ASN A 2 -39.88 3.65 -35.34
CA ASN A 2 -38.40 3.58 -35.42
C ASN A 2 -37.52 4.57 -34.62
N ARG A 3 -36.97 4.04 -33.50
CA ARG A 3 -35.55 4.18 -33.06
C ARG A 3 -34.61 3.46 -34.07
N PRO A 4 -33.25 3.41 -34.00
CA PRO A 4 -32.28 3.94 -32.99
C PRO A 4 -30.96 4.53 -33.57
N ILE A 5 -30.26 5.41 -32.84
CA ILE A 5 -28.82 5.71 -33.02
C ILE A 5 -28.30 6.12 -31.63
N LEU A 6 -27.17 5.70 -31.08
CA LEU A 6 -26.25 4.58 -31.26
C LEU A 6 -25.33 4.69 -30.04
N CYS A 7 -25.13 3.58 -29.34
CA CYS A 7 -24.31 3.48 -28.14
C CYS A 7 -22.83 3.80 -28.46
N ALA A 8 -22.28 4.87 -27.90
CA ALA A 8 -20.84 5.15 -27.98
C ALA A 8 -20.35 5.94 -26.75
N ALA A 9 -20.42 5.33 -25.57
CA ALA A 9 -19.80 5.88 -24.35
C ALA A 9 -19.57 4.78 -23.29
N ILE A 10 -18.88 3.69 -23.66
CA ILE A 10 -18.35 2.73 -22.68
C ILE A 10 -17.00 2.23 -23.19
N LEU A 11 -15.92 3.02 -23.03
CA LEU A 11 -14.56 2.49 -23.24
C LEU A 11 -13.47 3.29 -22.52
N ALA A 12 -13.71 3.72 -21.29
CA ALA A 12 -12.68 4.28 -20.44
C ALA A 12 -13.00 3.98 -18.98
N LEU A 13 -12.56 2.83 -18.46
CA LEU A 13 -12.30 2.52 -17.04
C LEU A 13 -12.16 1.01 -16.80
N THR A 14 -11.15 0.36 -17.39
CA THR A 14 -10.64 -0.93 -16.88
C THR A 14 -9.13 -1.00 -17.04
N LEU A 15 -8.40 -0.01 -16.50
CA LEU A 15 -7.02 -0.21 -16.08
C LEU A 15 -7.06 -0.82 -14.67
N SER A 16 -7.57 -2.04 -14.57
CA SER A 16 -7.29 -2.90 -13.43
C SER A 16 -5.78 -3.20 -13.46
N PRO A 17 -5.06 -3.07 -12.33
CA PRO A 17 -3.67 -3.48 -12.29
C PRO A 17 -3.58 -4.94 -12.76
N LEU A 18 -2.64 -5.22 -13.66
CA LEU A 18 -2.22 -6.59 -14.00
C LEU A 18 -1.82 -7.27 -12.69
N SER A 19 -2.79 -7.91 -12.02
CA SER A 19 -2.53 -8.71 -10.84
C SER A 19 -1.68 -9.88 -11.31
N HIS A 20 -0.45 -9.96 -10.82
CA HIS A 20 0.47 -11.04 -11.11
C HIS A 20 -0.13 -12.31 -10.50
N GLY A 21 -0.89 -13.06 -11.32
CA GLY A 21 -1.58 -14.27 -10.91
C GLY A 21 -0.59 -15.38 -10.63
N GLY A 22 -0.68 -15.99 -9.44
CA GLY A 22 0.03 -17.23 -9.15
C GLY A 22 -0.49 -18.36 -10.04
N LYS A 23 0.42 -19.14 -10.61
CA LYS A 23 0.09 -20.30 -11.44
C LYS A 23 -0.15 -21.52 -10.54
N LEU A 24 -1.29 -22.19 -10.68
CA LEU A 24 -1.57 -23.46 -10.02
C LEU A 24 -1.56 -24.57 -11.08
N TYR A 25 -0.68 -25.54 -10.89
CA TYR A 25 -0.47 -26.70 -11.74
C TYR A 25 -1.18 -27.89 -11.11
N LYS A 26 -2.08 -28.51 -11.86
CA LYS A 26 -2.63 -29.82 -11.53
C LYS A 26 -1.82 -30.85 -12.30
N ILE A 27 -1.14 -31.72 -11.58
CA ILE A 27 -0.30 -32.79 -12.12
C ILE A 27 -1.07 -34.09 -11.92
N VAL A 28 -1.33 -34.80 -13.01
CA VAL A 28 -1.94 -36.14 -12.99
C VAL A 28 -0.86 -37.13 -13.40
N ASP A 29 -0.47 -38.01 -12.49
CA ASP A 29 0.53 -39.05 -12.75
C ASP A 29 -0.04 -40.23 -13.56
N LYS A 30 0.82 -41.19 -13.89
CA LYS A 30 0.48 -42.39 -14.68
C LYS A 30 -0.51 -43.33 -13.97
N ASP A 31 -0.60 -43.23 -12.65
CA ASP A 31 -1.46 -44.05 -11.81
C ASP A 31 -2.81 -43.35 -11.52
N GLY A 32 -3.01 -42.14 -12.06
CA GLY A 32 -4.23 -41.35 -11.93
C GLY A 32 -4.29 -40.50 -10.65
N ASN A 33 -3.19 -40.38 -9.89
CA ASN A 33 -3.16 -39.52 -8.71
C ASN A 33 -3.06 -38.05 -9.12
N VAL A 34 -3.86 -37.23 -8.47
CA VAL A 34 -3.93 -35.79 -8.73
C VAL A 34 -3.18 -35.05 -7.64
N THR A 35 -2.13 -34.32 -8.01
CA THR A 35 -1.40 -33.41 -7.12
C THR A 35 -1.54 -31.97 -7.60
N PHE A 36 -1.79 -31.06 -6.67
CA PHE A 36 -1.87 -29.62 -6.93
C PHE A 36 -0.60 -28.94 -6.44
N SER A 37 0.07 -28.20 -7.33
CA SER A 37 1.29 -27.47 -7.05
C SER A 37 1.12 -26.02 -7.46
N GLN A 38 1.66 -25.08 -6.68
CA GLN A 38 1.75 -23.67 -7.09
C GLN A 38 2.98 -23.42 -8.00
N PHE A 39 3.67 -24.49 -8.40
CA PHE A 39 4.92 -24.45 -9.14
C PHE A 39 4.89 -25.42 -10.33
N PRO A 40 5.52 -25.07 -11.46
CA PRO A 40 5.54 -25.94 -12.64
C PRO A 40 6.23 -27.26 -12.30
N PRO A 41 5.68 -28.41 -12.75
CA PRO A 41 6.34 -29.70 -12.58
C PRO A 41 7.71 -29.70 -13.26
N SER A 42 8.63 -30.47 -12.70
CA SER A 42 9.95 -30.68 -13.31
C SER A 42 9.79 -31.29 -14.72
N PRO A 43 10.62 -30.92 -15.72
CA PRO A 43 10.61 -31.57 -17.04
C PRO A 43 10.82 -33.09 -16.99
N GLN A 44 11.34 -33.62 -15.87
CA GLN A 44 11.50 -35.05 -15.62
C GLN A 44 10.26 -35.72 -15.03
N GLU A 45 9.36 -34.95 -14.39
CA GLU A 45 8.06 -35.44 -13.90
C GLU A 45 7.03 -35.51 -15.04
N THR A 46 7.20 -34.71 -16.08
CA THR A 46 6.49 -34.85 -17.37
C THR A 46 7.06 -36.01 -18.19
N THR A 47 6.89 -37.25 -17.71
CA THR A 47 7.10 -38.44 -18.54
C THR A 47 5.84 -38.75 -19.36
N GLU A 48 6.00 -39.42 -20.50
CA GLU A 48 4.89 -39.87 -21.38
C GLU A 48 3.73 -40.46 -20.54
N GLY A 49 2.58 -39.77 -20.52
CA GLY A 49 1.39 -40.12 -19.73
C GLY A 49 0.98 -39.10 -18.65
N THR A 50 1.82 -38.13 -18.32
CA THR A 50 1.51 -37.12 -17.30
C THR A 50 0.72 -35.95 -17.90
N GLN A 51 -0.48 -35.66 -17.39
CA GLN A 51 -1.26 -34.49 -17.82
C GLN A 51 -1.06 -33.34 -16.86
N VAL A 52 -0.62 -32.20 -17.39
CA VAL A 52 -0.41 -30.96 -16.63
C VAL A 52 -1.45 -29.94 -17.05
N GLU A 53 -2.39 -29.63 -16.17
CA GLU A 53 -3.38 -28.57 -16.39
C GLU A 53 -2.96 -27.30 -15.63
N GLU A 54 -2.73 -26.19 -16.34
CA GLU A 54 -2.55 -24.87 -15.74
C GLU A 54 -3.92 -24.29 -15.38
N LYS A 55 -4.20 -24.13 -14.09
CA LYS A 55 -5.35 -23.37 -13.60
C LYS A 55 -4.91 -22.00 -13.09
N LYS A 56 -5.41 -20.95 -13.74
CA LYS A 56 -5.38 -19.59 -13.20
C LYS A 56 -6.38 -19.53 -12.05
N THR A 57 -5.89 -19.48 -10.81
CA THR A 57 -6.73 -19.29 -9.64
C THR A 57 -6.89 -17.80 -9.35
N ARG A 58 -8.12 -17.39 -9.03
CA ARG A 58 -8.46 -16.03 -8.63
C ARG A 58 -8.27 -15.95 -7.12
N GLY A 59 -7.26 -15.21 -6.69
CA GLY A 59 -6.77 -15.20 -5.31
C GLY A 59 -5.28 -15.45 -5.38
N GLN A 60 -4.49 -14.39 -5.14
CA GLN A 60 -3.05 -14.50 -5.04
C GLN A 60 -2.73 -15.63 -4.06
N GLY A 61 -1.67 -16.41 -4.31
CA GLY A 61 -1.13 -17.33 -3.31
C GLY A 61 -0.58 -16.51 -2.15
N GLU A 62 -1.49 -15.95 -1.37
CA GLU A 62 -1.34 -14.98 -0.31
C GLU A 62 -2.14 -15.49 0.87
N THR A 63 -1.58 -15.34 2.06
CA THR A 63 -2.30 -15.69 3.28
C THR A 63 -3.37 -14.64 3.55
N ALA A 64 -4.51 -15.04 4.10
CA ALA A 64 -5.54 -14.08 4.49
C ALA A 64 -5.08 -13.23 5.68
N ILE A 65 -5.45 -11.95 5.69
CA ILE A 65 -5.21 -11.10 6.86
C ILE A 65 -6.05 -11.64 8.03
N SER A 66 -5.38 -11.92 9.14
CA SER A 66 -6.02 -12.30 10.40
C SER A 66 -5.84 -11.21 11.45
N VAL A 67 -6.69 -11.21 12.47
CA VAL A 67 -6.66 -10.23 13.57
C VAL A 67 -6.52 -10.99 14.88
N LYS A 68 -5.49 -10.66 15.67
CA LYS A 68 -5.30 -11.17 17.03
C LYS A 68 -5.20 -9.98 17.98
N GLY A 69 -6.25 -9.73 18.75
CA GLY A 69 -6.37 -8.50 19.54
C GLY A 69 -6.41 -7.26 18.64
N LEU A 70 -5.53 -6.29 18.91
CA LEU A 70 -5.38 -5.05 18.12
C LEU A 70 -4.32 -5.13 17.01
N VAL A 71 -3.78 -6.33 16.74
CA VAL A 71 -2.70 -6.51 15.75
C VAL A 71 -3.22 -7.35 14.59
N LYS A 72 -2.99 -6.85 13.37
CA LYS A 72 -3.29 -7.54 12.12
C LYS A 72 -2.07 -8.36 11.69
N TYR A 73 -2.31 -9.52 11.08
CA TYR A 73 -1.26 -10.45 10.67
C TYR A 73 -1.50 -10.98 9.26
N CYS A 74 -0.42 -11.16 8.51
CA CYS A 74 -0.35 -11.97 7.30
C CYS A 74 0.37 -13.27 7.65
N GLY A 75 -0.39 -14.31 8.02
CA GLY A 75 0.15 -15.53 8.63
C GLY A 75 0.95 -15.20 9.89
N ASP A 76 2.27 -15.37 9.83
CA ASP A 76 3.18 -15.08 10.95
C ASP A 76 3.74 -13.65 10.95
N ILE A 77 3.52 -12.87 9.88
CA ILE A 77 4.00 -11.49 9.76
C ILE A 77 3.02 -10.54 10.46
N ALA A 78 3.48 -9.91 11.54
CA ALA A 78 2.74 -8.84 12.21
C ALA A 78 2.76 -7.54 11.38
N LEU A 79 1.59 -7.00 11.10
CA LEU A 79 1.43 -5.75 10.36
C LEU A 79 1.51 -4.54 11.31
N PRO A 80 2.14 -3.43 10.89
CA PRO A 80 2.10 -2.17 11.62
C PRO A 80 0.68 -1.72 11.94
N SER A 81 0.52 -1.09 13.11
CA SER A 81 -0.71 -0.42 13.53
C SER A 81 -0.49 1.08 13.58
N GLU A 82 -1.40 1.83 12.96
CA GLU A 82 -1.41 3.29 12.95
C GLU A 82 -1.53 3.85 14.37
N GLU A 83 -2.38 3.26 15.21
CA GLU A 83 -2.58 3.67 16.61
C GLU A 83 -1.28 3.66 17.42
N LYS A 84 -0.38 2.70 17.15
CA LYS A 84 0.89 2.58 17.87
C LYS A 84 2.00 3.47 17.30
N ARG A 85 1.93 3.80 16.01
CA ARG A 85 3.03 4.44 15.26
C ARG A 85 2.79 5.92 15.02
N GLY A 86 1.52 6.37 15.10
CA GLY A 86 1.10 7.74 14.88
C GLY A 86 1.71 8.30 13.59
N ASP A 87 2.42 9.41 13.76
CA ASP A 87 3.03 10.19 12.67
C ASP A 87 4.06 9.40 11.84
N TYR A 88 4.68 8.35 12.39
CA TYR A 88 5.68 7.54 11.68
C TYR A 88 5.10 6.31 10.98
N PHE A 89 3.77 6.14 10.97
CA PHE A 89 3.13 4.95 10.42
C PHE A 89 3.49 4.71 8.96
N TYR A 90 3.32 5.70 8.09
CA TYR A 90 3.56 5.54 6.66
C TYR A 90 5.04 5.37 6.30
N ALA A 91 5.92 6.05 7.04
CA ALA A 91 7.37 5.85 6.92
C ALA A 91 7.77 4.41 7.32
N ASP A 92 7.22 3.87 8.42
CA ASP A 92 7.47 2.48 8.82
C ASP A 92 6.91 1.47 7.81
N VAL A 93 5.68 1.70 7.32
CA VAL A 93 5.08 0.83 6.29
C VAL A 93 5.94 0.81 5.03
N SER A 94 6.49 1.96 4.61
CA SER A 94 7.35 2.05 3.43
C SER A 94 8.68 1.32 3.64
N ASN A 95 9.34 1.50 4.78
CA ASN A 95 10.56 0.78 5.13
C ASN A 95 10.34 -0.74 5.20
N ARG A 96 9.19 -1.18 5.73
CA ARG A 96 8.81 -2.59 5.78
C ARG A 96 8.48 -3.15 4.41
N LEU A 97 7.83 -2.39 3.54
CA LEU A 97 7.54 -2.79 2.17
C LEU A 97 8.84 -3.16 1.45
N GLU A 98 9.85 -2.29 1.48
CA GLU A 98 11.15 -2.56 0.85
C GLU A 98 11.86 -3.78 1.47
N SER A 99 11.74 -3.96 2.79
CA SER A 99 12.27 -5.14 3.47
C SER A 99 11.57 -6.42 3.03
N TRP A 100 10.24 -6.42 2.98
CA TRP A 100 9.44 -7.57 2.57
C TRP A 100 9.63 -7.92 1.09
N GLU A 101 9.76 -6.94 0.20
CA GLU A 101 10.06 -7.17 -1.22
C GLU A 101 11.41 -7.86 -1.40
N ARG A 102 12.46 -7.40 -0.69
CA ARG A 102 13.77 -8.08 -0.69
C ARG A 102 13.73 -9.48 -0.11
N GLN A 103 12.95 -9.69 0.97
CA GLN A 103 12.78 -11.02 1.56
C GLN A 103 12.05 -11.98 0.62
N LEU A 104 11.05 -11.47 -0.11
CA LEU A 104 10.31 -12.25 -1.11
C LEU A 104 11.26 -12.72 -2.21
N GLU A 105 12.02 -11.80 -2.81
CA GLU A 105 13.01 -12.10 -3.86
C GLU A 105 14.05 -13.12 -3.38
N TYR A 106 14.64 -12.90 -2.20
CA TYR A 106 15.62 -13.81 -1.62
C TYR A 106 15.06 -15.22 -1.40
N LYS A 107 13.84 -15.33 -0.85
CA LYS A 107 13.21 -16.63 -0.58
C LYS A 107 12.78 -17.34 -1.87
N GLU A 108 12.32 -16.60 -2.88
CA GLU A 108 12.03 -17.15 -4.21
C GLU A 108 13.31 -17.70 -4.86
N GLN A 109 14.42 -16.97 -4.78
CA GLN A 109 15.72 -17.44 -5.29
C GLN A 109 16.24 -18.66 -4.51
N ARG A 110 16.12 -18.66 -3.18
CA ARG A 110 16.52 -19.81 -2.34
C ARG A 110 15.71 -21.06 -2.69
N LEU A 111 14.41 -20.91 -2.98
CA LEU A 111 13.56 -22.01 -3.41
C LEU A 111 14.01 -22.56 -4.77
N GLN A 112 14.26 -21.68 -5.74
CA GLN A 112 14.77 -22.07 -7.07
C GLN A 112 16.11 -22.81 -6.97
N ASN A 113 17.04 -22.32 -6.15
CA ASN A 113 18.35 -22.95 -5.95
C ASN A 113 18.24 -24.34 -5.30
N LYS A 114 17.31 -24.52 -4.34
CA LYS A 114 17.02 -25.83 -3.75
C LYS A 114 16.46 -26.81 -4.79
N GLN A 115 15.55 -26.35 -5.65
CA GLN A 115 14.97 -27.17 -6.73
C GLN A 115 16.03 -27.55 -7.79
N ALA A 116 16.87 -26.61 -8.20
CA ALA A 116 17.96 -26.87 -9.15
C ALA A 116 18.98 -27.87 -8.59
N SER A 117 19.37 -27.72 -7.33
CA SER A 117 20.28 -28.63 -6.65
C SER A 117 19.69 -30.04 -6.55
N TYR A 118 18.39 -30.16 -6.29
CA TYR A 118 17.70 -31.44 -6.25
C TYR A 118 17.69 -32.14 -7.61
N THR A 119 17.23 -31.46 -8.67
CA THR A 119 17.19 -32.04 -10.02
C THR A 119 18.59 -32.45 -10.52
N GLN A 120 19.63 -31.73 -10.11
CA GLN A 120 21.01 -32.08 -10.44
C GLN A 120 21.53 -33.29 -9.63
N SER A 121 21.19 -33.39 -8.34
CA SER A 121 21.54 -34.55 -7.51
C SER A 121 20.82 -35.84 -7.94
N ALA A 122 19.54 -35.74 -8.33
CA ALA A 122 18.74 -36.86 -8.83
C ALA A 122 19.28 -37.42 -10.16
N LYS A 123 19.96 -36.60 -10.98
CA LYS A 123 20.65 -37.05 -12.21
C LYS A 123 21.90 -37.88 -11.92
N TYR A 124 22.54 -37.71 -10.76
CA TYR A 124 23.79 -38.38 -10.40
C TYR A 124 23.62 -39.60 -9.47
N SER A 125 22.48 -39.74 -8.77
CA SER A 125 22.24 -40.86 -7.85
C SER A 125 21.43 -41.99 -8.50
N GLY A 126 22.12 -42.89 -9.21
CA GLY A 126 21.56 -44.13 -9.76
C GLY A 126 21.50 -45.32 -8.78
N TYR A 127 21.44 -45.09 -7.46
CA TYR A 127 21.52 -46.18 -6.47
C TYR A 127 20.32 -46.18 -5.51
N TYR A 128 19.53 -47.25 -5.60
CA TYR A 128 18.39 -47.60 -4.78
C TYR A 128 18.73 -47.64 -3.28
N GLY A 129 17.90 -47.04 -2.42
CA GLY A 129 17.81 -47.46 -1.01
C GLY A 129 17.90 -46.42 0.12
N SER A 130 17.27 -45.25 0.03
CA SER A 130 16.91 -44.44 1.25
C SER A 130 15.84 -43.35 1.02
N SER A 131 14.80 -43.67 0.23
CA SER A 131 13.90 -42.68 -0.39
C SER A 131 12.88 -42.00 0.57
N SER A 132 12.47 -42.63 1.68
CA SER A 132 11.28 -42.14 2.42
C SER A 132 11.54 -41.01 3.43
N SER A 133 12.67 -41.00 4.13
CA SER A 133 12.93 -39.98 5.17
C SER A 133 13.47 -38.65 4.62
N ARG A 134 14.23 -38.69 3.52
CA ARG A 134 14.74 -37.49 2.83
C ARG A 134 13.66 -36.73 2.07
N SER A 135 12.70 -37.44 1.50
CA SER A 135 11.57 -36.83 0.77
C SER A 135 10.64 -36.08 1.72
N GLN A 136 10.41 -36.58 2.94
CA GLN A 136 9.54 -35.93 3.91
C GLN A 136 10.11 -34.60 4.44
N SER A 137 11.37 -34.57 4.89
CA SER A 137 12.02 -33.30 5.33
C SER A 137 12.12 -32.26 4.21
N MET A 138 12.17 -32.72 2.95
CA MET A 138 12.25 -31.86 1.78
C MET A 138 10.89 -31.24 1.43
N VAL A 139 9.82 -32.03 1.52
CA VAL A 139 8.45 -31.56 1.35
C VAL A 139 8.12 -30.54 2.45
N GLU A 140 8.47 -30.83 3.70
CA GLU A 140 8.26 -29.91 4.84
C GLU A 140 9.00 -28.59 4.64
N GLY A 141 10.29 -28.61 4.31
CA GLY A 141 11.08 -27.38 4.09
C GLY A 141 10.67 -26.58 2.85
N SER A 142 10.00 -27.21 1.88
CA SER A 142 9.43 -26.53 0.71
C SER A 142 8.05 -25.94 1.02
N GLN A 143 7.27 -26.60 1.88
CA GLN A 143 5.99 -26.10 2.37
C GLN A 143 6.18 -24.87 3.27
N GLU A 144 7.19 -24.88 4.14
CA GLU A 144 7.54 -23.75 5.01
C GLU A 144 7.91 -22.52 4.18
N ILE A 145 8.86 -22.64 3.25
CA ILE A 145 9.22 -21.54 2.34
C ILE A 145 8.00 -21.10 1.54
N GLY A 146 7.18 -22.05 1.07
CA GLY A 146 5.94 -21.74 0.38
C GLY A 146 4.98 -20.90 1.22
N GLN A 147 4.85 -21.18 2.52
CA GLN A 147 4.01 -20.40 3.44
C GLN A 147 4.57 -19.00 3.70
N GLU A 148 5.88 -18.89 3.94
CA GLU A 148 6.55 -17.60 4.11
C GLU A 148 6.37 -16.70 2.87
N LEU A 149 6.41 -17.28 1.67
CA LEU A 149 6.14 -16.53 0.43
C LEU A 149 4.70 -16.01 0.37
N ARG A 150 3.71 -16.80 0.81
CA ARG A 150 2.30 -16.35 0.86
C ARG A 150 2.10 -15.24 1.89
N ASP A 151 2.76 -15.36 3.05
CA ASP A 151 2.70 -14.36 4.11
C ASP A 151 3.34 -13.03 3.65
N LEU A 152 4.51 -13.10 3.02
CA LEU A 152 5.20 -11.92 2.47
C LEU A 152 4.37 -11.22 1.39
N ARG A 153 3.77 -11.98 0.46
CA ARG A 153 2.90 -11.40 -0.57
C ARG A 153 1.70 -10.68 0.03
N CYS A 154 1.06 -11.27 1.05
CA CYS A 154 -0.01 -10.61 1.80
C CYS A 154 0.48 -9.30 2.45
N ALA A 155 1.64 -9.32 3.10
CA ALA A 155 2.18 -8.15 3.79
C ALA A 155 2.53 -7.02 2.80
N ILE A 156 3.10 -7.35 1.64
CA ILE A 156 3.39 -6.42 0.55
C ILE A 156 2.09 -5.84 -0.03
N SER A 157 1.10 -6.69 -0.32
CA SER A 157 -0.20 -6.29 -0.84
C SER A 157 -0.90 -5.32 0.12
N TRP A 158 -0.88 -5.65 1.41
CA TRP A 158 -1.36 -4.77 2.46
C TRP A 158 -0.59 -3.44 2.52
N ALA A 159 0.75 -3.45 2.53
CA ALA A 159 1.55 -2.22 2.59
C ALA A 159 1.30 -1.31 1.38
N LYS A 160 1.16 -1.88 0.18
CA LYS A 160 0.80 -1.14 -1.03
C LYS A 160 -0.58 -0.49 -0.92
N SER A 161 -1.54 -1.14 -0.26
CA SER A 161 -2.85 -0.53 0.01
C SER A 161 -2.75 0.67 0.95
N GLN A 162 -1.89 0.59 1.98
CA GLN A 162 -1.65 1.70 2.90
C GLN A 162 -0.91 2.86 2.23
N HIS A 163 0.06 2.57 1.34
CA HIS A 163 0.77 3.60 0.59
C HIS A 163 -0.18 4.41 -0.32
N ARG A 164 -1.15 3.75 -0.96
CA ARG A 164 -2.19 4.46 -1.73
C ARG A 164 -3.03 5.38 -0.83
N ALA A 165 -3.51 4.86 0.30
CA ALA A 165 -4.25 5.67 1.26
C ALA A 165 -3.44 6.86 1.79
N SER A 166 -2.12 6.70 1.97
CA SER A 166 -1.19 7.78 2.33
C SER A 166 -1.11 8.86 1.27
N VAL A 167 -0.97 8.48 0.00
CA VAL A 167 -0.89 9.41 -1.12
C VAL A 167 -2.19 10.20 -1.25
N ASP A 168 -3.33 9.52 -1.18
CA ASP A 168 -4.65 10.16 -1.23
C ASP A 168 -4.81 11.16 -0.07
N SER A 169 -4.47 10.75 1.15
CA SER A 169 -4.55 11.62 2.34
C SER A 169 -3.60 12.82 2.27
N ARG A 170 -2.41 12.65 1.66
CA ARG A 170 -1.47 13.74 1.40
C ARG A 170 -2.04 14.73 0.38
N ILE A 171 -2.65 14.24 -0.69
CA ILE A 171 -3.30 15.08 -1.71
C ILE A 171 -4.45 15.88 -1.08
N ASP A 172 -5.28 15.24 -0.25
CA ASP A 172 -6.37 15.90 0.45
C ASP A 172 -5.87 17.02 1.38
N ALA A 173 -4.81 16.76 2.16
CA ALA A 173 -4.18 17.77 3.00
C ALA A 173 -3.58 18.93 2.19
N GLN A 174 -2.99 18.66 1.01
CA GLN A 174 -2.49 19.70 0.11
C GLN A 174 -3.63 20.57 -0.47
N ASN A 175 -4.74 19.94 -0.87
CA ASN A 175 -5.91 20.63 -1.38
C ASN A 175 -6.55 21.53 -0.31
N GLU A 176 -6.71 21.01 0.91
CA GLU A 176 -7.24 21.76 2.04
C GLU A 176 -6.32 22.93 2.42
N MET A 177 -5.00 22.71 2.41
CA MET A 177 -4.00 23.77 2.59
C MET A 177 -4.19 24.90 1.57
N GLY A 178 -4.34 24.57 0.29
CA GLY A 178 -4.59 25.54 -0.77
C GLY A 178 -5.88 26.33 -0.53
N ARG A 179 -6.95 25.64 -0.13
CA ARG A 179 -8.25 26.25 0.22
C ARG A 179 -8.13 27.22 1.40
N LEU A 180 -7.44 26.82 2.47
CA LEU A 180 -7.27 27.65 3.67
C LEU A 180 -6.41 28.89 3.38
N GLN A 181 -5.35 28.75 2.58
CA GLN A 181 -4.53 29.88 2.14
C GLN A 181 -5.33 30.86 1.27
N GLN A 182 -6.21 30.36 0.39
CA GLN A 182 -7.09 31.22 -0.40
C GLN A 182 -8.07 31.98 0.49
N ASN A 183 -8.74 31.28 1.42
CA ASN A 183 -9.65 31.91 2.37
C ASN A 183 -8.96 32.98 3.22
N LEU A 184 -7.71 32.75 3.62
CA LEU A 184 -6.91 33.73 4.38
C LEU A 184 -6.72 35.01 3.56
N ARG A 185 -6.26 34.89 2.31
CA ARG A 185 -6.09 36.03 1.39
C ARG A 185 -7.41 36.79 1.20
N ASP A 186 -8.51 36.07 1.01
CA ASP A 186 -9.82 36.69 0.78
C ASP A 186 -10.29 37.48 2.01
N ILE A 187 -10.09 36.95 3.23
CA ILE A 187 -10.42 37.66 4.47
C ILE A 187 -9.52 38.87 4.68
N GLU A 188 -8.23 38.77 4.37
CA GLU A 188 -7.30 39.90 4.44
C GLU A 188 -7.69 41.03 3.49
N LEU A 189 -8.07 40.69 2.24
CA LEU A 189 -8.57 41.63 1.26
C LEU A 189 -9.88 42.29 1.71
N LYS A 190 -10.83 41.50 2.21
CA LYS A 190 -12.09 42.03 2.76
C LYS A 190 -11.86 42.99 3.93
N ARG A 191 -10.96 42.63 4.85
CA ARG A 191 -10.55 43.51 5.96
C ARG A 191 -9.97 44.81 5.44
N ALA A 192 -9.04 44.75 4.50
CA ALA A 192 -8.39 45.94 3.93
C ALA A 192 -9.40 46.84 3.20
N HIS A 193 -10.35 46.25 2.45
CA HIS A 193 -11.40 46.99 1.76
C HIS A 193 -12.39 47.66 2.74
N HIS A 194 -12.78 46.97 3.82
CA HIS A 194 -13.80 47.47 4.75
C HIS A 194 -13.23 48.42 5.82
N CYS A 195 -12.06 48.11 6.37
CA CYS A 195 -11.46 48.84 7.49
C CYS A 195 -10.24 49.69 7.11
N GLY A 196 -9.73 49.56 5.89
CA GLY A 196 -8.44 50.14 5.49
C GLY A 196 -7.24 49.37 6.05
N GLN A 197 -6.04 49.89 5.79
CA GLN A 197 -4.80 49.34 6.30
C GLN A 197 -4.60 49.64 7.79
N GLU A 198 -3.89 48.77 8.51
CA GLU A 198 -3.56 49.03 9.92
C GLU A 198 -2.68 50.30 10.02
N PRO A 199 -3.07 51.31 10.82
CA PRO A 199 -2.23 52.48 11.02
C PRO A 199 -0.94 52.09 11.74
N GLU A 200 0.19 52.59 11.23
CA GLU A 200 1.51 52.41 11.85
C GLU A 200 1.51 53.01 13.27
N TYR A 201 2.24 52.38 14.20
CA TYR A 201 2.34 52.89 15.56
C TYR A 201 3.25 54.11 15.62
N ASN A 202 2.69 55.27 15.95
CA ASN A 202 3.44 56.51 16.13
C ASN A 202 2.94 57.27 17.37
N PRO A 203 3.64 57.17 18.51
CA PRO A 203 3.22 57.81 19.76
C PRO A 203 3.39 59.34 19.75
N SER A 204 4.13 59.90 18.80
CA SER A 204 4.33 61.36 18.66
C SER A 204 3.17 62.05 17.94
N ASP A 205 2.30 61.28 17.28
CA ASP A 205 1.08 61.78 16.64
C ASP A 205 -0.10 61.62 17.61
N SER A 206 -0.70 62.76 18.00
CA SER A 206 -1.81 62.81 18.94
C SER A 206 -3.08 62.10 18.44
N GLN A 207 -3.22 61.89 17.13
CA GLN A 207 -4.36 61.18 16.54
C GLN A 207 -4.11 59.67 16.39
N ASN A 208 -2.86 59.20 16.52
CA ASN A 208 -2.50 57.81 16.25
C ASN A 208 -3.28 56.82 17.14
N ALA A 209 -3.39 57.14 18.44
CA ALA A 209 -4.12 56.30 19.40
C ALA A 209 -5.59 56.12 19.00
N TYR A 210 -6.24 57.20 18.53
CA TYR A 210 -7.62 57.17 18.08
C TYR A 210 -7.78 56.37 16.78
N LEU A 211 -6.93 56.62 15.77
CA LEU A 211 -6.97 55.91 14.48
C LEU A 211 -6.77 54.40 14.67
N ARG A 212 -5.81 54.01 15.51
CA ARG A 212 -5.56 52.59 15.82
C ARG A 212 -6.73 51.96 16.57
N SER A 213 -7.33 52.66 17.54
CA SER A 213 -8.50 52.14 18.27
C SER A 213 -9.69 51.90 17.33
N ARG A 214 -10.00 52.86 16.45
CA ARG A 214 -11.05 52.75 15.42
C ARG A 214 -10.80 51.57 14.47
N TRP A 215 -9.56 51.42 14.00
CA TRP A 215 -9.20 50.31 13.12
C TRP A 215 -9.30 48.96 13.85
N GLN A 216 -8.87 48.89 15.11
CA GLN A 216 -8.97 47.67 15.92
C GLN A 216 -10.41 47.25 16.15
N GLU A 217 -11.32 48.21 16.37
CA GLU A 217 -12.75 47.95 16.53
C GLU A 217 -13.36 47.43 15.22
N CYS A 218 -13.10 48.09 14.09
CA CYS A 218 -13.58 47.65 12.77
C CYS A 218 -13.03 46.26 12.40
N SER A 219 -11.74 46.02 12.60
CA SER A 219 -11.06 44.79 12.16
C SER A 219 -11.24 43.60 13.09
N ARG A 220 -11.95 43.75 14.21
CA ARG A 220 -12.02 42.76 15.30
C ARG A 220 -12.43 41.37 14.83
N GLU A 221 -13.50 41.27 14.05
CA GLU A 221 -14.03 40.00 13.55
C GLU A 221 -13.07 39.36 12.55
N TYR A 222 -12.58 40.12 11.57
CA TYR A 222 -11.58 39.66 10.60
C TYR A 222 -10.31 39.13 11.28
N ARG A 223 -9.82 39.81 12.34
CA ARG A 223 -8.65 39.35 13.11
C ARG A 223 -8.91 38.05 13.86
N ALA A 224 -10.15 37.77 14.27
CA ALA A 224 -10.50 36.50 14.89
C ALA A 224 -10.49 35.37 13.86
N ASP A 225 -11.05 35.63 12.67
CA ASP A 225 -11.09 34.65 11.57
C ASP A 225 -9.71 34.36 10.98
N ILE A 226 -8.89 35.39 10.77
CA ILE A 226 -7.49 35.25 10.36
C ILE A 226 -6.75 34.33 11.34
N ARG A 227 -6.83 34.60 12.65
CA ARG A 227 -6.20 33.75 13.69
C ARG A 227 -6.74 32.32 13.69
N ARG A 228 -8.01 32.11 13.30
CA ARG A 228 -8.59 30.77 13.16
C ARG A 228 -8.00 30.06 11.94
N LEU A 229 -7.98 30.72 10.78
CA LEU A 229 -7.42 30.16 9.54
C LEU A 229 -5.92 29.86 9.68
N GLU A 230 -5.13 30.75 10.27
CA GLU A 230 -3.71 30.52 10.55
C GLU A 230 -3.50 29.28 11.44
N ARG A 231 -4.36 29.06 12.44
CA ARG A 231 -4.28 27.85 13.27
C ARG A 231 -4.58 26.59 12.46
N MET A 232 -5.62 26.62 11.62
CA MET A 232 -5.96 25.51 10.74
C MET A 232 -4.84 25.22 9.73
N ILE A 233 -4.26 26.25 9.13
CA ILE A 233 -3.09 26.14 8.23
C ILE A 233 -1.92 25.46 8.95
N ARG A 234 -1.60 25.88 10.18
CA ARG A 234 -0.53 25.22 10.96
C ARG A 234 -0.84 23.76 11.26
N GLN A 235 -2.10 23.41 11.50
CA GLN A 235 -2.52 22.03 11.75
C GLN A 235 -2.40 21.17 10.49
N GLU A 236 -2.89 21.64 9.35
CA GLU A 236 -2.79 20.92 8.07
C GLU A 236 -1.33 20.81 7.59
N SER A 237 -0.52 21.86 7.75
CA SER A 237 0.93 21.82 7.46
C SER A 237 1.64 20.71 8.24
N ARG A 238 1.32 20.55 9.52
CA ARG A 238 1.87 19.46 10.34
C ARG A 238 1.44 18.08 9.85
N LYS A 239 0.27 17.93 9.22
CA LYS A 239 -0.13 16.65 8.60
C LYS A 239 0.76 16.33 7.41
N LEU A 240 1.09 17.34 6.60
CA LEU A 240 1.98 17.17 5.44
C LEU A 240 3.41 16.81 5.84
N GLU A 241 3.90 17.31 6.97
CA GLU A 241 5.22 16.95 7.53
C GLU A 241 5.33 15.48 7.97
N ARG A 242 4.20 14.77 8.10
CA ARG A 242 4.14 13.37 8.59
C ARG A 242 4.09 12.34 7.47
N TYR A 243 3.97 12.78 6.21
CA TYR A 243 4.00 11.93 5.02
C TYR A 243 5.35 11.99 4.34
#